data_AF-T1CFZ8-F1
#
_entry.id   AF-T1CFZ8-F1
#
_cell.length_a   1.000
_cell.length_b   1.000
_cell.length_c   1.000
_cell.angle_alpha   90.00
_cell.angle_beta   90.00
_cell.angle_gamma   90.00
#
_symmetry.space_group_name_H-M   'P 1'
#
loop_
_entity.id
_entity.type
_entity.pdbx_description
1 polymer ?
#
loop_
_entity_poly.entity_id
_entity_poly.type
_entity_poly.pdbx_seq_one_letter_code
_entity_poly.pdbx_strand_id
1 'polypeptide(L)'
;AQVTIGPVIDNGFYYDFAYQRPFTPEDLPRIEDEMRKIAAEAMPLSRTVKSRDDAVAFFQGIGETYKAEIIRAIPAQEELSLYSQGEFTDLCRGPHVPDTGRLKVFKLLKVAGAYWRGDSNNAMLSRIYGTAFLNDKDLKAYLHQVEEAERRDHRRIGKALDLFHLQEEGPGLVFWHPKGWSIWQVVEQYMRRVYRDTGYGEVRCPQILDVSLWKKSGHWDNYAENMFFTESEKRTYAVKPMNCPGHVQVFNQGLHSYRDLPIRYGEFGACHRNEPSGALHGILRVRGFTQDDGHIFCAEEQIEAEVAAFHRQALKVYADFGFADIQVKIALRPDKRLGDDNTWDKAEHALRAALRGASVEWQELSGEGAFYGPKIEYHLKDAIGRTWQLGTMQVDFMMPGRLGAEYVDEHSQRRHPVMLHRAIVGSMERFIGILIEHHAGAFPVWLAPVQAVVLNITDAHAGYAAGSASAGAARFSRRGRFAQRKSGL
;
A
#
# COMPACT_ATOMS: atom_id res chain seq x y z
N ALA A 1 1.20 14.93 33.71
CA ALA A 1 0.80 14.09 32.57
C ALA A 1 1.09 12.66 32.96
N GLN A 2 0.30 11.68 32.50
CA GLN A 2 0.65 10.27 32.68
C GLN A 2 1.30 9.73 31.40
N VAL A 3 2.28 8.87 31.58
CA VAL A 3 3.10 8.29 30.53
C VAL A 3 2.57 6.90 30.22
N THR A 4 2.28 6.60 28.96
CA THR A 4 1.61 5.33 28.60
C THR A 4 2.54 4.35 27.88
N ILE A 5 2.64 4.42 26.55
CA ILE A 5 3.51 3.55 25.74
C ILE A 5 4.44 4.38 24.87
N GLY A 6 5.68 3.92 24.73
CA GLY A 6 6.68 4.59 23.89
C GLY A 6 7.64 3.65 23.18
N PRO A 7 7.18 2.91 22.16
CA PRO A 7 8.02 1.97 21.43
C PRO A 7 8.94 2.67 20.42
N VAL A 8 10.00 1.95 20.04
CA VAL A 8 10.81 2.26 18.86
C VAL A 8 10.03 1.88 17.59
N ILE A 9 10.21 2.65 16.54
CA ILE A 9 9.75 2.39 15.17
C ILE A 9 10.95 2.50 14.22
N ASP A 10 10.85 1.99 12.99
CA ASP A 10 11.99 1.83 12.06
C ASP A 10 12.96 3.03 11.98
N ASN A 11 12.44 4.27 11.97
CA ASN A 11 13.25 5.49 11.88
C ASN A 11 13.07 6.44 13.06
N GLY A 12 12.69 5.93 14.24
CA GLY A 12 12.53 6.78 15.41
C GLY A 12 11.76 6.13 16.54
N PHE A 13 10.94 6.92 17.21
CA PHE A 13 10.10 6.49 18.33
C PHE A 13 8.86 7.36 18.39
N TYR A 14 7.88 6.92 19.18
CA TYR A 14 6.84 7.81 19.65
C TYR A 14 6.62 7.60 21.15
N TYR A 15 5.93 8.53 21.79
CA TYR A 15 5.45 8.34 23.16
C TYR A 15 4.02 8.89 23.29
N ASP A 16 3.12 8.07 23.86
CA ASP A 16 1.74 8.42 24.15
C ASP A 16 1.56 8.97 25.57
N PHE A 17 0.93 10.13 25.68
CA PHE A 17 0.71 10.85 26.94
C PHE A 17 -0.77 11.09 27.20
N ALA A 18 -1.21 10.80 28.43
CA ALA A 18 -2.49 11.29 28.93
C ALA A 18 -2.26 12.64 29.61
N TYR A 19 -2.73 13.71 28.98
CA TYR A 19 -2.56 15.07 29.47
C TYR A 19 -3.83 15.89 29.21
N GLN A 20 -4.21 16.74 30.17
CA GLN A 20 -5.48 17.48 30.11
C GLN A 20 -5.56 18.41 28.89
N ARG A 21 -4.45 19.08 28.56
CA ARG A 21 -4.31 19.89 27.36
C ARG A 21 -3.61 19.05 26.29
N PRO A 22 -4.14 18.92 25.06
CA PRO A 22 -3.39 18.31 23.97
C PRO A 22 -2.07 19.04 23.73
N PHE A 23 -1.01 18.29 23.44
CA PHE A 23 0.24 18.91 22.99
C PHE A 23 0.05 19.54 21.60
N THR A 24 0.75 20.64 21.36
CA THR A 24 0.76 21.32 20.05
C THR A 24 2.16 21.35 19.45
N PRO A 25 2.33 21.61 18.14
CA PRO A 25 3.64 21.74 17.53
C PRO A 25 4.54 22.79 18.21
N GLU A 26 3.96 23.82 18.81
CA GLU A 26 4.66 24.88 19.55
C GLU A 26 5.24 24.40 20.89
N ASP A 27 4.74 23.28 21.44
CA ASP A 27 5.31 22.68 22.64
C ASP A 27 6.60 21.90 22.34
N LEU A 28 6.77 21.40 21.10
CA LEU A 28 7.89 20.52 20.73
C LEU A 28 9.27 21.15 20.94
N PRO A 29 9.54 22.42 20.57
CA PRO A 29 10.84 23.04 20.84
C PRO A 29 11.18 23.08 22.33
N ARG A 30 10.19 23.37 23.19
CA ARG A 30 10.40 23.43 24.64
C ARG A 30 10.70 22.07 25.24
N ILE A 31 10.00 21.03 24.77
CA ILE A 31 10.25 19.65 25.20
C ILE A 31 11.64 19.21 24.73
N GLU A 32 12.00 19.51 23.49
CA GLU A 32 13.31 19.18 22.93
C GLU A 32 14.45 19.88 23.69
N ASP A 33 14.29 21.15 24.07
CA ASP A 33 15.25 21.88 24.89
C ASP A 33 15.43 21.25 26.27
N GLU A 34 14.35 20.81 26.91
CA GLU A 34 14.43 20.13 28.20
C GLU A 34 15.11 18.75 28.09
N MET A 35 14.79 17.98 27.03
CA MET A 35 15.49 16.74 26.72
C MET A 35 17.00 16.96 26.53
N ARG A 36 17.41 18.09 25.91
CA ARG A 36 18.83 18.43 25.73
C ARG A 36 19.52 18.75 27.05
N LYS A 37 18.84 19.42 28.00
CA LYS A 37 19.39 19.65 29.35
C LYS A 37 19.61 18.34 30.08
N ILE A 38 18.61 17.46 30.08
CA ILE A 38 18.68 16.13 30.70
C ILE A 38 19.80 15.26 30.08
N ALA A 39 20.00 15.35 28.77
CA ALA A 39 21.10 14.68 28.09
C ALA A 39 22.47 15.24 28.52
N ALA A 40 22.58 16.56 28.73
CA ALA A 40 23.82 17.20 29.18
C ALA A 40 24.22 16.82 30.61
N GLU A 41 23.27 16.42 31.46
CA GLU A 41 23.51 15.97 32.84
C GLU A 41 24.18 14.59 32.91
N ALA A 42 24.20 13.82 31.81
CA ALA A 42 24.85 12.50 31.71
C ALA A 42 24.50 11.53 32.86
N MET A 43 23.21 11.50 33.24
CA MET A 43 22.73 10.66 34.33
C MET A 43 22.86 9.16 33.96
N PRO A 44 23.35 8.31 34.88
CA PRO A 44 23.35 6.87 34.67
C PRO A 44 21.93 6.31 34.72
N LEU A 45 21.64 5.33 33.86
CA LEU A 45 20.39 4.58 33.92
C LEU A 45 20.58 3.35 34.78
N SER A 46 19.66 3.11 35.71
CA SER A 46 19.66 1.89 36.53
C SER A 46 18.48 0.99 36.15
N ARG A 47 18.79 -0.31 35.96
CA ARG A 47 17.78 -1.34 35.74
C ARG A 47 17.49 -2.03 37.06
N THR A 48 16.23 -2.06 37.46
CA THR A 48 15.77 -2.84 38.61
C THR A 48 14.71 -3.84 38.15
N VAL A 49 14.70 -5.02 38.75
CA VAL A 49 13.63 -5.99 38.57
C VAL A 49 12.74 -5.91 39.80
N LYS A 50 11.43 -5.79 39.59
CA LYS A 50 10.45 -5.76 40.67
C LYS A 50 9.43 -6.88 40.51
N SER A 51 8.90 -7.33 41.64
CA SER A 51 7.71 -8.18 41.61
C SER A 51 6.54 -7.38 41.00
N ARG A 52 5.55 -8.11 40.47
CA ARG A 52 4.38 -7.49 39.85
C ARG A 52 3.60 -6.62 40.81
N ASP A 53 3.37 -7.11 42.02
CA ASP A 53 2.61 -6.41 43.03
C ASP A 53 3.34 -5.13 43.47
N ASP A 54 4.67 -5.20 43.64
CA ASP A 54 5.50 -4.03 43.97
C ASP A 54 5.52 -3.00 42.84
N ALA A 55 5.60 -3.45 41.58
CA ALA A 55 5.61 -2.57 40.42
C ALA A 55 4.25 -1.88 40.23
N VAL A 56 3.13 -2.61 40.40
CA VAL A 56 1.78 -2.04 40.37
C VAL A 56 1.60 -1.02 41.47
N ALA A 57 1.96 -1.36 42.71
CA ALA A 57 1.85 -0.45 43.86
C ALA A 57 2.71 0.82 43.65
N PHE A 58 3.92 0.68 43.12
CA PHE A 58 4.81 1.79 42.80
C PHE A 58 4.17 2.76 41.80
N PHE A 59 3.73 2.27 40.63
CA PHE A 59 3.14 3.14 39.60
C PHE A 59 1.80 3.75 40.03
N GLN A 60 0.98 3.03 40.79
CA GLN A 60 -0.23 3.60 41.39
C GLN A 60 0.10 4.70 42.40
N GLY A 61 1.14 4.53 43.22
CA GLY A 61 1.57 5.50 44.23
C GLY A 61 2.05 6.83 43.64
N ILE A 62 2.62 6.81 42.43
CA ILE A 62 3.05 8.02 41.72
C ILE A 62 1.99 8.54 40.72
N GLY A 63 0.80 7.93 40.68
CA GLY A 63 -0.33 8.37 39.85
C GLY A 63 -0.28 7.90 38.38
N GLU A 64 0.58 6.95 38.03
CA GLU A 64 0.73 6.37 36.68
C GLU A 64 -0.20 5.16 36.48
N THR A 65 -1.49 5.44 36.31
CA THR A 65 -2.55 4.41 36.23
C THR A 65 -2.44 3.52 34.99
N TYR A 66 -2.01 4.09 33.85
CA TYR A 66 -1.82 3.33 32.61
C TYR A 66 -0.70 2.29 32.72
N LYS A 67 0.43 2.65 33.36
CA LYS A 67 1.54 1.70 33.59
C LYS A 67 1.10 0.55 34.48
N ALA A 68 0.35 0.84 35.55
CA ALA A 68 -0.22 -0.19 36.41
C ALA A 68 -1.17 -1.14 35.64
N GLU A 69 -1.97 -0.61 34.71
CA GLU A 69 -2.84 -1.43 33.85
C GLU A 69 -2.02 -2.34 32.90
N ILE A 70 -0.97 -1.80 32.26
CA ILE A 70 -0.07 -2.58 31.39
C ILE A 70 0.54 -3.73 32.19
N ILE A 71 1.06 -3.45 33.39
CA ILE A 71 1.69 -4.47 34.24
C ILE A 71 0.70 -5.58 34.57
N ARG A 72 -0.58 -5.29 34.83
CA ARG A 72 -1.56 -6.36 35.10
C ARG A 72 -1.84 -7.26 33.89
N ALA A 73 -1.67 -6.73 32.67
CA ALA A 73 -1.95 -7.47 31.44
C ALA A 73 -0.77 -8.35 30.95
N ILE A 74 0.45 -8.09 31.42
CA ILE A 74 1.63 -8.88 31.04
C ILE A 74 1.49 -10.32 31.61
N PRO A 75 1.80 -11.40 30.86
CA PRO A 75 1.77 -12.77 31.39
C PRO A 75 2.62 -12.94 32.66
N ALA A 76 2.14 -13.74 33.62
CA ALA A 76 2.76 -13.90 34.94
C ALA A 76 4.22 -14.39 34.90
N GLN A 77 4.60 -15.09 33.83
CA GLN A 77 5.91 -15.73 33.65
C GLN A 77 7.00 -14.75 33.17
N GLU A 78 6.63 -13.53 32.81
CA GLU A 78 7.58 -12.53 32.31
C GLU A 78 8.18 -11.68 33.43
N GLU A 79 9.50 -11.47 33.38
CA GLU A 79 10.22 -10.56 34.27
C GLU A 79 9.88 -9.10 33.96
N LEU A 80 9.56 -8.32 35.00
CA LEU A 80 9.25 -6.90 34.90
C LEU A 80 10.48 -6.08 35.28
N SER A 81 11.10 -5.44 34.28
CA SER A 81 12.18 -4.49 34.49
C SER A 81 11.70 -3.05 34.47
N LEU A 82 12.19 -2.27 35.42
CA LEU A 82 12.01 -0.83 35.51
C LEU A 82 13.36 -0.17 35.25
N TYR A 83 13.36 0.86 34.42
CA TYR A 83 14.52 1.69 34.15
C TYR A 83 14.31 3.05 34.83
N SER A 84 15.25 3.42 35.69
CA SER A 84 15.20 4.68 36.44
C SER A 84 16.34 5.60 35.99
N GLN A 85 16.01 6.87 35.82
CA GLN A 85 16.91 7.94 35.48
C GLN A 85 16.56 9.19 36.32
N GLY A 86 17.38 9.47 37.33
CA GLY A 86 17.09 10.54 38.29
C GLY A 86 15.74 10.31 38.96
N GLU A 87 14.82 11.26 38.80
CA GLU A 87 13.47 11.22 39.37
C GLU A 87 12.46 10.43 38.50
N PHE A 88 12.82 10.12 37.25
CA PHE A 88 11.93 9.43 36.32
C PHE A 88 12.16 7.91 36.35
N THR A 89 11.08 7.13 36.39
CA THR A 89 11.13 5.67 36.32
C THR A 89 10.08 5.15 35.35
N ASP A 90 10.47 4.26 34.45
CA ASP A 90 9.61 3.71 33.42
C ASP A 90 9.65 2.18 33.38
N LEU A 91 8.52 1.58 32.97
CA LEU A 91 8.41 0.16 32.68
C LEU A 91 8.84 -0.09 31.23
N CYS A 92 9.96 -0.80 31.05
CA CYS A 92 10.46 -1.17 29.74
C CYS A 92 11.24 -2.49 29.82
N ARG A 93 11.24 -3.27 28.73
CA ARG A 93 12.10 -4.46 28.61
C ARG A 93 13.56 -4.07 28.30
N GLY A 94 13.77 -2.97 27.59
CA GLY A 94 15.09 -2.49 27.14
C GLY A 94 15.68 -3.33 25.99
N PRO A 95 16.99 -3.27 25.74
CA PRO A 95 18.00 -2.53 26.52
C PRO A 95 17.92 -1.00 26.35
N HIS A 96 18.56 -0.25 27.28
CA HIS A 96 18.73 1.20 27.20
C HIS A 96 20.21 1.58 27.11
N VAL A 97 20.48 2.84 26.73
CA VAL A 97 21.82 3.44 26.80
C VAL A 97 22.35 3.44 28.26
N PRO A 98 23.68 3.40 28.47
CA PRO A 98 24.25 3.38 29.82
C PRO A 98 24.01 4.68 30.61
N ASP A 99 23.99 5.81 29.91
CA ASP A 99 23.82 7.15 30.47
C ASP A 99 23.11 8.06 29.46
N THR A 100 22.44 9.12 29.93
CA THR A 100 21.74 10.07 29.04
C THR A 100 22.67 10.93 28.19
N GLY A 101 23.94 11.03 28.54
CA GLY A 101 24.96 11.75 27.77
C GLY A 101 25.24 11.10 26.41
N ARG A 102 24.78 9.86 26.20
CA ARG A 102 24.79 9.19 24.88
C ARG A 102 23.73 9.73 23.92
N LEU A 103 22.67 10.35 24.41
CA LEU A 103 21.54 10.84 23.61
C LEU A 103 21.80 12.25 23.09
N LYS A 104 22.72 12.37 22.11
CA LYS A 104 23.17 13.68 21.61
C LYS A 104 22.35 14.22 20.44
N VAL A 105 21.93 13.33 19.54
CA VAL A 105 21.37 13.71 18.25
C VAL A 105 19.95 13.16 18.13
N PHE A 106 18.97 14.02 18.39
CA PHE A 106 17.55 13.69 18.29
C PHE A 106 16.74 14.91 17.84
N LYS A 107 15.54 14.65 17.31
CA LYS A 107 14.58 15.66 16.87
C LYS A 107 13.15 15.20 17.14
N LEU A 108 12.31 16.06 17.69
CA LEU A 108 10.86 15.84 17.73
C LEU A 108 10.23 16.27 16.40
N LEU A 109 9.34 15.42 15.86
CA LEU A 109 8.81 15.56 14.51
C LEU A 109 7.40 16.15 14.48
N LYS A 110 6.45 15.52 15.16
CA LYS A 110 5.04 15.92 15.12
C LYS A 110 4.25 15.40 16.33
N VAL A 111 3.10 16.02 16.57
CA VAL A 111 2.08 15.54 17.52
C VAL A 111 0.92 14.92 16.75
N ALA A 112 0.38 13.81 17.24
CA ALA A 112 -0.81 13.15 16.72
C ALA A 112 -1.74 12.72 17.89
N GLY A 113 -3.01 12.44 17.58
CA GLY A 113 -3.91 11.77 18.50
C GLY A 113 -3.77 10.25 18.41
N ALA A 114 -3.87 9.56 19.54
CA ALA A 114 -3.97 8.11 19.61
C ALA A 114 -5.07 7.73 20.60
N TYR A 115 -5.67 6.55 20.45
CA TYR A 115 -6.61 6.03 21.43
C TYR A 115 -5.93 4.92 22.25
N TRP A 116 -6.23 4.86 23.55
CA TRP A 116 -5.70 3.81 24.41
C TRP A 116 -6.06 2.42 23.87
N ARG A 117 -5.04 1.56 23.70
CA ARG A 117 -5.13 0.22 23.06
C ARG A 117 -5.70 0.22 21.63
N GLY A 118 -5.73 1.38 20.95
CA GLY A 118 -6.25 1.51 19.59
C GLY A 118 -7.78 1.43 19.48
N ASP A 119 -8.50 1.47 20.61
CA ASP A 119 -9.96 1.43 20.64
C ASP A 119 -10.52 2.86 20.78
N SER A 120 -11.29 3.30 19.79
CA SER A 120 -11.90 4.64 19.75
C SER A 120 -12.87 4.95 20.90
N ASN A 121 -13.32 3.92 21.63
CA ASN A 121 -14.14 4.09 22.83
C ASN A 121 -13.33 4.47 24.07
N ASN A 122 -12.00 4.32 24.03
CA ASN A 122 -11.12 4.64 25.15
C ASN A 122 -10.65 6.09 25.14
N ALA A 123 -9.93 6.49 26.19
CA ALA A 123 -9.36 7.82 26.33
C ALA A 123 -8.44 8.18 25.15
N MET A 124 -8.58 9.41 24.67
CA MET A 124 -7.69 10.01 23.67
C MET A 124 -6.39 10.45 24.34
N LEU A 125 -5.27 10.00 23.78
CA LEU A 125 -3.91 10.29 24.18
C LEU A 125 -3.24 11.19 23.15
N SER A 126 -2.26 11.97 23.60
CA SER A 126 -1.38 12.74 22.71
C SER A 126 -0.11 11.96 22.42
N ARG A 127 0.10 11.62 21.16
CA ARG A 127 1.30 10.94 20.66
C ARG A 127 2.32 11.94 20.15
N ILE A 128 3.53 11.93 20.72
CA ILE A 128 4.65 12.73 20.21
C ILE A 128 5.61 11.80 19.45
N TYR A 129 5.87 12.09 18.18
CA TYR A 129 6.85 11.39 17.36
C TYR A 129 8.22 12.05 17.45
N GLY A 130 9.27 11.26 17.53
CA GLY A 130 10.65 11.71 17.50
C GLY A 130 11.56 10.75 16.73
N THR A 131 12.79 11.19 16.48
CA THR A 131 13.85 10.37 15.87
C THR A 131 15.17 10.65 16.57
N ALA A 132 16.09 9.69 16.52
CA ALA A 132 17.42 9.81 17.10
C ALA A 132 18.45 9.07 16.24
N PHE A 133 19.66 9.63 16.14
CA PHE A 133 20.75 9.11 15.32
C PHE A 133 22.08 9.14 16.10
N LEU A 134 23.10 8.46 15.58
CA LEU A 134 24.43 8.47 16.19
C LEU A 134 25.21 9.77 15.90
N ASN A 135 24.87 10.48 14.82
CA ASN A 135 25.57 11.68 14.40
C ASN A 135 24.63 12.65 13.66
N ASP A 136 25.01 13.94 13.63
CA ASP A 136 24.20 15.01 13.01
C ASP A 136 24.04 14.85 11.50
N LYS A 137 25.00 14.18 10.83
CA LYS A 137 24.94 13.98 9.38
C LYS A 137 23.76 13.09 9.01
N ASP A 138 23.57 11.99 9.74
CA ASP A 138 22.47 11.05 9.49
C ASP A 138 21.12 11.67 9.86
N LEU A 139 21.04 12.43 10.97
CA LEU A 139 19.82 13.17 11.31
C LEU A 139 19.45 14.18 10.23
N LYS A 140 20.42 14.98 9.74
CA LYS A 140 20.16 15.96 8.67
C LYS A 140 19.72 15.27 7.37
N ALA A 141 20.34 14.14 7.02
CA ALA A 141 19.95 13.35 5.86
C ALA A 141 18.50 12.84 5.99
N TYR A 142 18.13 12.32 7.17
CA TYR A 142 16.77 11.88 7.44
C TYR A 142 15.76 13.02 7.40
N LEU A 143 16.03 14.16 8.05
CA LEU A 143 15.12 15.31 8.04
C LEU A 143 14.93 15.88 6.63
N HIS A 144 15.98 15.91 5.81
CA HIS A 144 15.87 16.29 4.40
C HIS A 144 14.99 15.30 3.61
N GLN A 145 15.09 13.99 3.88
CA GLN A 145 14.21 13.00 3.26
C GLN A 145 12.73 13.18 3.67
N VAL A 146 12.47 13.50 4.94
CA VAL A 146 11.11 13.79 5.43
C VAL A 146 10.54 15.03 4.76
N GLU A 147 11.31 16.12 4.66
CA GLU A 147 10.89 17.34 3.98
C GLU A 147 10.62 17.10 2.49
N GLU A 148 11.48 16.35 1.81
CA GLU A 148 11.27 15.95 0.42
C GLU A 148 9.99 15.10 0.26
N ALA A 149 9.72 14.18 1.18
CA ALA A 149 8.51 13.36 1.18
C ALA A 149 7.24 14.21 1.35
N GLU A 150 7.25 15.18 2.27
CA GLU A 150 6.11 16.10 2.47
C GLU A 150 5.88 17.02 1.27
N ARG A 151 6.97 17.47 0.62
CA ARG A 151 6.87 18.27 -0.61
C ARG A 151 6.27 17.47 -1.77
N ARG A 152 6.55 16.16 -1.79
CA ARG A 152 6.10 15.21 -2.82
C ARG A 152 4.76 14.55 -2.53
N ASP A 153 4.14 14.87 -1.40
CA ASP A 153 2.86 14.28 -0.99
C ASP A 153 1.80 14.47 -2.08
N HIS A 154 1.31 13.35 -2.62
CA HIS A 154 0.34 13.33 -3.71
C HIS A 154 -0.98 14.04 -3.36
N ARG A 155 -1.34 14.16 -2.08
CA ARG A 155 -2.56 14.87 -1.64
C ARG A 155 -2.39 16.37 -1.78
N ARG A 156 -1.22 16.89 -1.38
CA ARG A 156 -0.87 18.30 -1.51
C ARG A 156 -0.73 18.68 -2.98
N ILE A 157 -0.02 17.88 -3.76
CA ILE A 157 0.15 18.11 -5.20
C ILE A 157 -1.18 17.92 -5.94
N GLY A 158 -1.94 16.87 -5.62
CA GLY A 158 -3.24 16.58 -6.21
C GLY A 158 -4.22 17.73 -6.05
N LYS A 159 -4.25 18.36 -4.86
CA LYS A 159 -5.01 19.59 -4.61
C LYS A 159 -4.47 20.78 -5.42
N ALA A 160 -3.16 21.02 -5.39
CA ALA A 160 -2.54 22.16 -6.07
C ALA A 160 -2.70 22.10 -7.60
N LEU A 161 -2.68 20.90 -8.18
CA LEU A 161 -2.80 20.66 -9.62
C LEU A 161 -4.24 20.41 -10.07
N ASP A 162 -5.21 20.34 -9.15
CA ASP A 162 -6.62 20.07 -9.44
C ASP A 162 -6.81 18.70 -10.11
N LEU A 163 -6.23 17.65 -9.51
CA LEU A 163 -6.25 16.27 -10.04
C LEU A 163 -7.42 15.45 -9.51
N PHE A 164 -7.70 15.54 -8.20
CA PHE A 164 -8.74 14.78 -7.54
C PHE A 164 -9.10 15.42 -6.19
N HIS A 165 -10.21 14.98 -5.60
CA HIS A 165 -10.49 15.16 -4.18
C HIS A 165 -11.15 13.91 -3.56
N LEU A 166 -11.26 13.92 -2.24
CA LEU A 166 -12.07 12.99 -1.44
C LEU A 166 -13.00 13.82 -0.55
N GLN A 167 -14.12 13.25 -0.14
CA GLN A 167 -15.12 13.89 0.72
C GLN A 167 -15.79 12.85 1.63
N GLU A 168 -16.45 13.32 2.70
CA GLU A 168 -17.02 12.48 3.75
C GLU A 168 -18.18 11.60 3.27
N GLU A 169 -18.90 12.00 2.22
CA GLU A 169 -19.97 11.20 1.61
C GLU A 169 -19.44 9.94 0.92
N GLY A 170 -18.14 9.89 0.59
CA GLY A 170 -17.47 8.74 -0.01
C GLY A 170 -16.08 8.50 0.57
N PRO A 171 -15.95 8.05 1.83
CA PRO A 171 -14.64 7.86 2.46
C PRO A 171 -13.83 6.84 1.68
N GLY A 172 -12.63 7.23 1.23
CA GLY A 172 -11.77 6.36 0.43
C GLY A 172 -12.31 6.07 -0.98
N LEU A 173 -13.23 6.90 -1.49
CA LEU A 173 -13.70 6.88 -2.88
C LEU A 173 -13.22 8.18 -3.55
N VAL A 174 -12.52 8.05 -4.67
CA VAL A 174 -11.81 9.18 -5.30
C VAL A 174 -12.70 9.87 -6.32
N PHE A 175 -12.83 11.18 -6.20
CA PHE A 175 -13.45 12.03 -7.21
C PHE A 175 -12.37 12.57 -8.14
N TRP A 176 -12.18 11.91 -9.29
CA TRP A 176 -11.20 12.30 -10.30
C TRP A 176 -11.67 13.53 -11.08
N HIS A 177 -10.85 14.58 -11.08
CA HIS A 177 -11.10 15.80 -11.86
C HIS A 177 -10.61 15.61 -13.31
N PRO A 178 -10.97 16.49 -14.26
CA PRO A 178 -10.57 16.33 -15.66
C PRO A 178 -9.06 16.11 -15.88
N LYS A 179 -8.20 16.80 -15.11
CA LYS A 179 -6.75 16.63 -15.21
C LYS A 179 -6.29 15.29 -14.65
N GLY A 180 -6.77 14.88 -13.47
CA GLY A 180 -6.42 13.57 -12.90
C GLY A 180 -6.94 12.43 -13.75
N TRP A 181 -8.19 12.53 -14.23
CA TRP A 181 -8.79 11.55 -15.14
C TRP A 181 -8.04 11.45 -16.47
N SER A 182 -7.48 12.56 -16.96
CA SER A 182 -6.62 12.54 -18.14
C SER A 182 -5.33 11.75 -17.92
N ILE A 183 -4.73 11.80 -16.73
CA ILE A 183 -3.57 10.97 -16.37
C ILE A 183 -4.00 9.51 -16.32
N TRP A 184 -5.12 9.23 -15.65
CA TRP A 184 -5.72 7.90 -15.58
C TRP A 184 -5.88 7.27 -16.96
N GLN A 185 -6.52 8.00 -17.89
CA GLN A 185 -6.77 7.50 -19.24
C GLN A 185 -5.46 7.19 -19.99
N VAL A 186 -4.38 7.94 -19.77
CA VAL A 186 -3.09 7.61 -20.41
C VAL A 186 -2.56 6.29 -19.91
N VAL A 187 -2.56 6.09 -18.59
CA VAL A 187 -2.10 4.85 -17.97
C VAL A 187 -2.96 3.69 -18.41
N GLU A 188 -4.29 3.82 -18.35
CA GLU A 188 -5.22 2.76 -18.72
C GLU A 188 -5.08 2.37 -20.19
N GLN A 189 -5.03 3.35 -21.10
CA GLN A 189 -4.86 3.07 -22.53
C GLN A 189 -3.48 2.48 -22.85
N TYR A 190 -2.44 2.84 -22.09
CA TYR A 190 -1.14 2.19 -22.19
C TYR A 190 -1.22 0.72 -21.76
N MET A 191 -1.79 0.45 -20.59
CA MET A 191 -1.93 -0.92 -20.08
C MET A 191 -2.89 -1.77 -20.94
N ARG A 192 -3.90 -1.16 -21.55
CA ARG A 192 -4.79 -1.83 -22.52
C ARG A 192 -4.02 -2.31 -23.76
N ARG A 193 -3.07 -1.51 -24.25
CA ARG A 193 -2.16 -1.96 -25.32
C ARG A 193 -1.28 -3.12 -24.83
N VAL A 194 -0.78 -3.05 -23.60
CA VAL A 194 -0.03 -4.16 -22.99
C VAL A 194 -0.87 -5.45 -22.99
N TYR A 195 -2.15 -5.42 -22.61
CA TYR A 195 -3.02 -6.60 -22.71
C TYR A 195 -3.11 -7.14 -24.13
N ARG A 196 -3.46 -6.29 -25.09
CA ARG A 196 -3.63 -6.70 -26.49
C ARG A 196 -2.35 -7.30 -27.07
N ASP A 197 -1.22 -6.63 -26.83
CA ASP A 197 0.07 -7.02 -27.40
C ASP A 197 0.65 -8.27 -26.69
N THR A 198 0.11 -8.63 -25.51
CA THR A 198 0.52 -9.84 -24.75
C THR A 198 -0.53 -10.95 -24.74
N GLY A 199 -1.54 -10.85 -25.61
CA GLY A 199 -2.51 -11.93 -25.85
C GLY A 199 -3.60 -12.07 -24.78
N TYR A 200 -3.87 -11.02 -24.02
CA TYR A 200 -5.02 -10.94 -23.11
C TYR A 200 -6.28 -10.48 -23.86
N GLY A 201 -7.37 -11.23 -23.69
CA GLY A 201 -8.70 -10.75 -24.04
C GLY A 201 -9.23 -9.84 -22.93
N GLU A 202 -9.41 -8.56 -23.21
CA GLU A 202 -10.02 -7.65 -22.23
C GLU A 202 -11.52 -7.97 -22.07
N VAL A 203 -11.96 -8.16 -20.84
CA VAL A 203 -13.36 -8.46 -20.47
C VAL A 203 -13.88 -7.43 -19.46
N ARG A 204 -15.18 -7.44 -19.20
CA ARG A 204 -15.82 -6.65 -18.14
C ARG A 204 -16.86 -7.50 -17.42
N CYS A 205 -16.64 -7.72 -16.12
CA CYS A 205 -17.51 -8.55 -15.30
C CYS A 205 -18.37 -7.70 -14.34
N PRO A 206 -19.57 -8.16 -13.95
CA PRO A 206 -20.43 -7.46 -12.99
C PRO A 206 -19.73 -7.15 -11.65
N GLN A 207 -20.13 -6.04 -11.02
CA GLN A 207 -19.58 -5.63 -9.72
C GLN A 207 -20.34 -6.21 -8.53
N ILE A 208 -21.62 -6.54 -8.69
CA ILE A 208 -22.48 -7.07 -7.63
C ILE A 208 -22.74 -8.55 -7.94
N LEU A 209 -22.29 -9.43 -7.05
CA LEU A 209 -22.36 -10.89 -7.23
C LEU A 209 -22.95 -11.56 -6.00
N ASP A 210 -23.73 -12.61 -6.21
CA ASP A 210 -24.43 -13.34 -5.14
C ASP A 210 -23.43 -13.91 -4.13
N VAL A 211 -23.77 -13.83 -2.84
CA VAL A 211 -22.93 -14.29 -1.74
C VAL A 211 -22.48 -15.75 -1.87
N SER A 212 -23.28 -16.60 -2.53
CA SER A 212 -22.96 -18.00 -2.79
C SER A 212 -21.69 -18.18 -3.63
N LEU A 213 -21.38 -17.26 -4.55
CA LEU A 213 -20.15 -17.32 -5.35
C LEU A 213 -18.92 -17.11 -4.46
N TRP A 214 -18.99 -16.11 -3.56
CA TRP A 214 -17.90 -15.80 -2.62
C TRP A 214 -17.67 -16.93 -1.62
N LYS A 215 -18.74 -17.60 -1.16
CA LYS A 215 -18.65 -18.81 -0.32
C LYS A 215 -17.97 -19.95 -1.07
N LYS A 216 -18.40 -20.26 -2.29
CA LYS A 216 -17.79 -21.34 -3.12
C LYS A 216 -16.31 -21.07 -3.40
N SER A 217 -15.96 -19.83 -3.72
CA SER A 217 -14.58 -19.45 -4.02
C SER A 217 -13.61 -19.54 -2.81
N GLY A 218 -14.11 -19.71 -1.58
CA GLY A 218 -13.29 -19.67 -0.35
C GLY A 218 -12.93 -18.26 0.14
N HIS A 219 -13.41 -17.22 -0.54
CA HIS A 219 -13.17 -15.82 -0.14
C HIS A 219 -14.04 -15.39 1.02
N TRP A 220 -15.21 -16.00 1.21
CA TRP A 220 -16.07 -15.70 2.35
C TRP A 220 -15.33 -15.85 3.69
N ASP A 221 -14.65 -16.97 3.91
CA ASP A 221 -14.00 -17.31 5.19
C ASP A 221 -12.81 -16.39 5.55
N ASN A 222 -12.29 -15.66 4.56
CA ASN A 222 -11.07 -14.85 4.69
C ASN A 222 -11.28 -13.35 4.42
N TYR A 223 -12.35 -12.97 3.71
CA TYR A 223 -12.58 -11.59 3.26
C TYR A 223 -13.97 -11.04 3.64
N ALA A 224 -14.86 -11.80 4.26
CA ALA A 224 -16.22 -11.34 4.58
C ALA A 224 -16.26 -10.02 5.36
N GLU A 225 -15.39 -9.84 6.35
CA GLU A 225 -15.31 -8.62 7.15
C GLU A 225 -14.87 -7.39 6.33
N ASN A 226 -14.17 -7.62 5.23
CA ASN A 226 -13.65 -6.59 4.33
C ASN A 226 -14.49 -6.41 3.05
N MET A 227 -15.72 -6.96 2.99
CA MET A 227 -16.62 -6.80 1.85
C MET A 227 -17.78 -5.84 2.15
N PHE A 228 -18.28 -5.17 1.11
CA PHE A 228 -19.55 -4.44 1.17
C PHE A 228 -20.69 -5.36 0.73
N PHE A 229 -21.77 -5.38 1.51
CA PHE A 229 -22.96 -6.20 1.24
C PHE A 229 -24.15 -5.35 0.83
N THR A 230 -25.02 -5.92 0.02
CA THR A 230 -26.29 -5.32 -0.39
C THR A 230 -27.34 -6.43 -0.58
N GLU A 231 -28.61 -6.05 -0.66
CA GLU A 231 -29.71 -6.99 -0.78
C GLU A 231 -30.70 -6.54 -1.87
N SER A 232 -31.22 -7.51 -2.61
CA SER A 232 -32.30 -7.31 -3.57
C SER A 232 -33.12 -8.59 -3.68
N GLU A 233 -34.45 -8.47 -3.74
CA GLU A 233 -35.37 -9.61 -3.93
C GLU A 233 -35.10 -10.81 -2.99
N LYS A 234 -34.82 -10.55 -1.70
CA LYS A 234 -34.48 -11.56 -0.68
C LYS A 234 -33.18 -12.34 -0.95
N ARG A 235 -32.30 -11.82 -1.81
CA ARG A 235 -30.97 -12.35 -2.05
C ARG A 235 -29.92 -11.38 -1.53
N THR A 236 -28.89 -11.92 -0.90
CA THR A 236 -27.74 -11.17 -0.41
C THR A 236 -26.62 -11.22 -1.45
N TYR A 237 -26.09 -10.06 -1.76
CA TYR A 237 -25.00 -9.86 -2.71
C TYR A 237 -23.83 -9.17 -2.01
N ALA A 238 -22.64 -9.31 -2.59
CA ALA A 238 -21.50 -8.50 -2.22
C ALA A 238 -21.00 -7.71 -3.44
N VAL A 239 -20.53 -6.48 -3.19
CA VAL A 239 -19.72 -5.75 -4.16
C VAL A 239 -18.36 -6.42 -4.23
N LYS A 240 -17.89 -6.72 -5.45
CA LYS A 240 -16.68 -7.53 -5.65
C LYS A 240 -15.44 -6.89 -5.00
N PRO A 241 -14.71 -7.62 -4.13
CA PRO A 241 -13.41 -7.18 -3.63
C PRO A 241 -12.23 -7.55 -4.56
N MET A 242 -12.51 -8.32 -5.63
CA MET A 242 -11.58 -8.80 -6.64
C MET A 242 -12.33 -9.34 -7.87
N ASN A 243 -11.64 -9.51 -9.00
CA ASN A 243 -12.28 -9.93 -10.27
C ASN A 243 -12.27 -11.44 -10.51
N CYS A 244 -11.38 -12.19 -9.83
CA CYS A 244 -11.06 -13.58 -10.13
C CYS A 244 -12.29 -14.49 -10.30
N PRO A 245 -13.28 -14.52 -9.37
CA PRO A 245 -14.44 -15.38 -9.52
C PRO A 245 -15.28 -15.08 -10.76
N GLY A 246 -15.36 -13.80 -11.17
CA GLY A 246 -16.04 -13.38 -12.39
C GLY A 246 -15.31 -13.88 -13.65
N HIS A 247 -13.98 -13.83 -13.66
CA HIS A 247 -13.17 -14.33 -14.78
C HIS A 247 -13.28 -15.85 -14.90
N VAL A 248 -13.39 -16.57 -13.79
CA VAL A 248 -13.71 -18.01 -13.81
C VAL A 248 -15.10 -18.26 -14.42
N GLN A 249 -16.10 -17.42 -14.13
CA GLN A 249 -17.42 -17.59 -14.77
C GLN A 249 -17.36 -17.37 -16.29
N VAL A 250 -16.50 -16.46 -16.77
CA VAL A 250 -16.25 -16.27 -18.20
C VAL A 250 -15.58 -17.50 -18.80
N PHE A 251 -14.55 -18.04 -18.14
CA PHE A 251 -13.91 -19.29 -18.55
C PHE A 251 -14.94 -20.43 -18.65
N ASN A 252 -15.83 -20.59 -17.68
CA ASN A 252 -16.79 -21.69 -17.63
C ASN A 252 -17.87 -21.67 -18.74
N GLN A 253 -18.01 -20.60 -19.53
CA GLN A 253 -19.02 -20.55 -20.60
C GLN A 253 -18.68 -21.44 -21.81
N GLY A 254 -17.42 -21.86 -21.96
CA GLY A 254 -16.94 -22.68 -23.08
C GLY A 254 -16.36 -24.01 -22.65
N LEU A 255 -16.30 -24.97 -23.58
CA LEU A 255 -15.46 -26.15 -23.45
C LEU A 255 -14.07 -25.81 -24.01
N HIS A 256 -13.03 -26.01 -23.20
CA HIS A 256 -11.65 -25.72 -23.58
C HIS A 256 -10.85 -27.00 -23.75
N SER A 257 -10.04 -27.08 -24.79
CA SER A 257 -9.02 -28.09 -24.99
C SER A 257 -7.67 -27.62 -24.41
N TYR A 258 -6.78 -28.55 -24.10
CA TYR A 258 -5.37 -28.24 -23.79
C TYR A 258 -4.71 -27.36 -24.88
N ARG A 259 -5.19 -27.44 -26.13
CA ARG A 259 -4.70 -26.63 -27.26
C ARG A 259 -5.11 -25.16 -27.20
N ASP A 260 -6.19 -24.85 -26.47
CA ASP A 260 -6.65 -23.48 -26.29
C ASP A 260 -5.88 -22.78 -25.16
N LEU A 261 -5.25 -23.56 -24.27
CA LEU A 261 -4.42 -23.04 -23.18
C LEU A 261 -3.05 -22.59 -23.71
N PRO A 262 -2.51 -21.46 -23.22
CA PRO A 262 -3.05 -20.63 -22.12
C PRO A 262 -4.11 -19.60 -22.58
N ILE A 263 -5.20 -19.50 -21.82
CA ILE A 263 -6.26 -18.48 -21.99
C ILE A 263 -6.02 -17.34 -21.02
N ARG A 264 -6.07 -16.10 -21.50
CA ARG A 264 -5.74 -14.90 -20.70
C ARG A 264 -6.88 -13.89 -20.73
N TYR A 265 -7.43 -13.55 -19.57
CA TYR A 265 -8.41 -12.47 -19.44
C TYR A 265 -7.79 -11.29 -18.70
N GLY A 266 -7.96 -10.08 -19.24
CA GLY A 266 -7.59 -8.83 -18.59
C GLY A 266 -8.83 -8.02 -18.26
N GLU A 267 -8.86 -7.30 -17.14
CA GLU A 267 -9.96 -6.39 -16.83
C GLU A 267 -9.43 -5.22 -16.01
N PHE A 268 -9.72 -3.99 -16.45
CA PHE A 268 -9.68 -2.82 -15.57
C PHE A 268 -10.88 -2.86 -14.62
N GLY A 269 -10.78 -3.74 -13.63
CA GLY A 269 -11.91 -4.16 -12.80
C GLY A 269 -12.07 -3.28 -11.57
N ALA A 270 -13.18 -2.54 -11.51
CA ALA A 270 -13.53 -1.71 -10.37
C ALA A 270 -14.04 -2.58 -9.19
N CYS A 271 -13.22 -2.65 -8.15
CA CYS A 271 -13.42 -3.45 -6.95
C CYS A 271 -13.59 -2.56 -5.71
N HIS A 272 -14.20 -3.12 -4.67
CA HIS A 272 -14.39 -2.43 -3.40
C HIS A 272 -14.01 -3.30 -2.21
N ARG A 273 -13.27 -2.74 -1.26
CA ARG A 273 -12.94 -3.37 0.03
C ARG A 273 -13.35 -2.44 1.17
N ASN A 274 -13.99 -2.98 2.19
CA ASN A 274 -14.43 -2.24 3.38
C ASN A 274 -13.26 -2.01 4.34
N GLU A 275 -12.23 -1.32 3.87
CA GLU A 275 -11.06 -0.96 4.67
C GLU A 275 -11.46 -0.08 5.86
N PRO A 276 -10.80 -0.21 7.03
CA PRO A 276 -11.07 0.66 8.17
C PRO A 276 -10.78 2.12 7.79
N SER A 277 -11.64 3.05 8.22
CA SER A 277 -11.53 4.47 7.87
C SER A 277 -10.19 5.10 8.27
N GLY A 278 -9.64 4.70 9.43
CA GLY A 278 -8.33 5.14 9.91
C GLY A 278 -7.13 4.65 9.08
N ALA A 279 -7.32 3.66 8.21
CA ALA A 279 -6.27 3.15 7.33
C ALA A 279 -6.25 3.85 5.96
N LEU A 280 -7.27 4.67 5.64
CA LEU A 280 -7.38 5.35 4.35
C LEU A 280 -6.33 6.46 4.22
N HIS A 281 -5.72 6.57 3.04
CA HIS A 281 -4.66 7.55 2.81
C HIS A 281 -4.64 8.05 1.37
N GLY A 282 -5.26 9.22 1.16
CA GLY A 282 -5.31 9.87 -0.15
C GLY A 282 -5.81 8.93 -1.24
N ILE A 283 -4.99 8.70 -2.27
CA ILE A 283 -5.26 7.72 -3.32
C ILE A 283 -4.34 6.49 -3.25
N LEU A 284 -3.47 6.40 -2.24
CA LEU A 284 -2.57 5.26 -2.04
C LEU A 284 -3.24 4.08 -1.33
N ARG A 285 -4.21 4.37 -0.45
CA ARG A 285 -5.05 3.35 0.22
C ARG A 285 -6.49 3.82 0.26
N VAL A 286 -7.33 3.14 -0.51
CA VAL A 286 -8.71 3.51 -0.85
C VAL A 286 -9.65 2.32 -0.69
N ARG A 287 -10.95 2.57 -0.58
CA ARG A 287 -11.99 1.53 -0.53
C ARG A 287 -12.40 1.08 -1.92
N GLY A 288 -12.55 2.02 -2.85
CA GLY A 288 -12.83 1.75 -4.26
C GLY A 288 -11.54 1.86 -5.07
N PHE A 289 -11.22 0.81 -5.83
CA PHE A 289 -10.01 0.77 -6.64
C PHE A 289 -10.22 0.02 -7.95
N THR A 290 -9.44 0.39 -8.97
CA THR A 290 -9.40 -0.34 -10.25
C THR A 290 -8.00 -0.86 -10.48
N GLN A 291 -7.85 -2.15 -10.78
CA GLN A 291 -6.54 -2.74 -11.09
C GLN A 291 -6.39 -3.05 -12.57
N ASP A 292 -5.16 -3.08 -13.07
CA ASP A 292 -4.82 -3.79 -14.31
C ASP A 292 -4.79 -5.32 -14.08
N ASP A 293 -5.91 -5.84 -13.57
CA ASP A 293 -6.05 -7.22 -13.17
C ASP A 293 -6.08 -8.17 -14.36
N GLY A 294 -5.51 -9.35 -14.21
CA GLY A 294 -5.56 -10.36 -15.24
C GLY A 294 -5.41 -11.76 -14.68
N HIS A 295 -6.08 -12.70 -15.34
CA HIS A 295 -6.11 -14.10 -14.96
C HIS A 295 -5.70 -14.96 -16.16
N ILE A 296 -4.66 -15.75 -15.98
CA ILE A 296 -4.19 -16.72 -16.97
C ILE A 296 -4.64 -18.10 -16.52
N PHE A 297 -5.38 -18.81 -17.37
CA PHE A 297 -5.72 -20.20 -17.20
C PHE A 297 -4.75 -21.01 -18.05
N CYS A 298 -3.92 -21.84 -17.42
CA CYS A 298 -2.88 -22.62 -18.10
C CYS A 298 -2.76 -24.02 -17.51
N ALA A 299 -2.12 -24.93 -18.25
CA ALA A 299 -1.71 -26.21 -17.71
C ALA A 299 -0.54 -26.04 -16.71
N GLU A 300 -0.29 -27.03 -15.85
CA GLU A 300 0.76 -26.94 -14.81
C GLU A 300 2.15 -26.75 -15.43
N GLU A 301 2.43 -27.44 -16.53
CA GLU A 301 3.67 -27.36 -17.29
C GLU A 301 3.90 -26.01 -17.98
N GLN A 302 2.86 -25.19 -18.13
CA GLN A 302 2.94 -23.87 -18.78
C GLN A 302 3.26 -22.73 -17.80
N ILE A 303 3.22 -22.98 -16.48
CA ILE A 303 3.40 -21.93 -15.45
C ILE A 303 4.73 -21.19 -15.63
N GLU A 304 5.83 -21.92 -15.85
CA GLU A 304 7.17 -21.33 -15.94
C GLU A 304 7.26 -20.32 -17.10
N ALA A 305 6.77 -20.72 -18.27
CA ALA A 305 6.77 -19.88 -19.48
C ALA A 305 5.89 -18.63 -19.31
N GLU A 306 4.71 -18.77 -18.70
CA GLU A 306 3.78 -17.65 -18.47
C GLU A 306 4.32 -16.66 -17.44
N VAL A 307 4.92 -17.14 -16.34
CA VAL A 307 5.54 -16.29 -15.33
C VAL A 307 6.75 -15.55 -15.91
N ALA A 308 7.60 -16.21 -16.70
CA ALA A 308 8.73 -15.58 -17.36
C ALA A 308 8.30 -14.54 -18.42
N ALA A 309 7.24 -14.82 -19.17
CA ALA A 309 6.65 -13.86 -20.10
C ALA A 309 6.12 -12.63 -19.37
N PHE A 310 5.35 -12.82 -18.30
CA PHE A 310 4.86 -11.74 -17.46
C PHE A 310 5.99 -10.91 -16.85
N HIS A 311 7.05 -11.56 -16.35
CA HIS A 311 8.20 -10.87 -15.75
C HIS A 311 8.82 -9.85 -16.73
N ARG A 312 9.09 -10.27 -17.97
CA ARG A 312 9.61 -9.37 -19.03
C ARG A 312 8.65 -8.22 -19.34
N GLN A 313 7.35 -8.50 -19.35
CA GLN A 313 6.32 -7.48 -19.58
C GLN A 313 6.32 -6.45 -18.45
N ALA A 314 6.33 -6.91 -17.19
CA ALA A 314 6.31 -6.05 -16.01
C ALA A 314 7.54 -5.12 -15.99
N LEU A 315 8.74 -5.66 -16.20
CA LEU A 315 9.97 -4.85 -16.26
C LEU A 315 9.94 -3.80 -17.37
N LYS A 316 9.42 -4.15 -18.55
CA LYS A 316 9.28 -3.18 -19.64
C LYS A 316 8.34 -2.04 -19.26
N VAL A 317 7.20 -2.35 -18.65
CA VAL A 317 6.25 -1.33 -18.20
C VAL A 317 6.90 -0.42 -17.17
N TYR A 318 7.59 -0.97 -16.18
CA TYR A 318 8.28 -0.17 -15.16
C TYR A 318 9.35 0.75 -15.76
N ALA A 319 10.14 0.26 -16.72
CA ALA A 319 11.12 1.05 -17.43
C ALA A 319 10.47 2.21 -18.23
N ASP A 320 9.35 1.95 -18.93
CA ASP A 320 8.63 2.98 -19.70
C ASP A 320 8.06 4.10 -18.79
N PHE A 321 7.72 3.78 -17.53
CA PHE A 321 7.29 4.75 -16.50
C PHE A 321 8.46 5.37 -15.71
N GLY A 322 9.71 5.03 -16.02
CA GLY A 322 10.90 5.64 -15.41
C GLY A 322 11.34 4.99 -14.10
N PHE A 323 10.86 3.79 -13.78
CA PHE A 323 11.32 3.04 -12.63
C PHE A 323 12.40 2.03 -13.02
N ALA A 324 13.62 2.25 -12.51
CA ALA A 324 14.79 1.43 -12.85
C ALA A 324 15.21 0.44 -11.74
N ASP A 325 14.94 0.76 -10.48
CA ASP A 325 15.34 -0.05 -9.32
C ASP A 325 14.15 -0.93 -8.88
N ILE A 326 14.16 -2.17 -9.35
CA ILE A 326 13.13 -3.20 -9.09
C ILE A 326 13.71 -4.28 -8.20
N GLN A 327 13.07 -4.51 -7.07
CA GLN A 327 13.36 -5.63 -6.19
C GLN A 327 12.27 -6.69 -6.37
N VAL A 328 12.68 -7.92 -6.67
CA VAL A 328 11.75 -9.04 -6.81
C VAL A 328 11.76 -9.85 -5.52
N LYS A 329 10.56 -10.19 -5.03
CA LYS A 329 10.40 -11.00 -3.81
C LYS A 329 9.44 -12.15 -4.06
N ILE A 330 9.59 -13.26 -3.34
CA ILE A 330 8.61 -14.35 -3.30
C ILE A 330 8.00 -14.39 -1.91
N ALA A 331 6.69 -14.17 -1.83
CA ALA A 331 5.93 -14.36 -0.60
C ALA A 331 5.47 -15.81 -0.48
N LEU A 332 5.95 -16.51 0.55
CA LEU A 332 5.75 -17.93 0.80
C LEU A 332 4.54 -18.20 1.72
N ARG A 333 4.20 -19.48 1.90
CA ARG A 333 3.00 -19.91 2.64
C ARG A 333 2.80 -19.20 4.00
N PRO A 334 1.60 -18.66 4.28
CA PRO A 334 1.21 -18.18 5.60
C PRO A 334 0.71 -19.31 6.51
N ASP A 335 0.57 -19.04 7.80
CA ASP A 335 0.02 -19.99 8.77
C ASP A 335 -1.44 -20.37 8.44
N LYS A 336 -2.28 -19.37 8.13
CA LYS A 336 -3.67 -19.56 7.71
C LYS A 336 -3.76 -19.65 6.19
N ARG A 337 -3.90 -20.87 5.66
CA ARG A 337 -3.94 -21.15 4.21
C ARG A 337 -4.91 -22.26 3.82
N LEU A 338 -5.26 -22.27 2.54
CA LEU A 338 -6.00 -23.34 1.86
C LEU A 338 -5.01 -24.24 1.10
N GLY A 339 -5.39 -25.51 0.90
CA GLY A 339 -4.58 -26.50 0.19
C GLY A 339 -3.62 -27.24 1.11
N ASP A 340 -3.14 -28.39 0.65
CA ASP A 340 -2.18 -29.23 1.37
C ASP A 340 -0.72 -28.76 1.13
N ASP A 341 0.21 -29.29 1.93
CA ASP A 341 1.63 -28.94 1.85
C ASP A 341 2.23 -29.28 0.49
N ASN A 342 1.80 -30.38 -0.12
CA ASN A 342 2.28 -30.80 -1.43
C ASN A 342 1.91 -29.79 -2.53
N THR A 343 0.69 -29.25 -2.51
CA THR A 343 0.23 -28.22 -3.43
C THR A 343 1.03 -26.93 -3.26
N TRP A 344 1.33 -26.57 -2.01
CA TRP A 344 2.18 -25.41 -1.71
C TRP A 344 3.64 -25.60 -2.11
N ASP A 345 4.21 -26.79 -1.87
CA ASP A 345 5.56 -27.13 -2.29
C ASP A 345 5.70 -27.00 -3.82
N LYS A 346 4.71 -27.52 -4.56
CA LYS A 346 4.63 -27.36 -6.02
C LYS A 346 4.54 -25.91 -6.45
N ALA A 347 3.65 -25.13 -5.84
CA ALA A 347 3.43 -23.73 -6.19
C ALA A 347 4.69 -22.87 -5.96
N GLU A 348 5.32 -23.02 -4.79
CA GLU A 348 6.54 -22.29 -4.45
C GLU A 348 7.72 -22.74 -5.33
N HIS A 349 7.82 -24.05 -5.64
CA HIS A 349 8.81 -24.55 -6.59
C HIS A 349 8.64 -23.97 -7.99
N ALA A 350 7.40 -23.89 -8.49
CA ALA A 350 7.10 -23.34 -9.81
C ALA A 350 7.53 -21.87 -9.93
N LEU A 351 7.27 -21.06 -8.89
CA LEU A 351 7.72 -19.66 -8.87
C LEU A 351 9.24 -19.53 -8.83
N ARG A 352 9.92 -20.33 -8.01
CA ARG A 352 11.39 -20.36 -7.94
C ARG A 352 12.00 -20.80 -9.28
N ALA A 353 11.44 -21.83 -9.91
CA ALA A 353 11.88 -22.31 -11.22
C ALA A 353 11.73 -21.21 -12.29
N ALA A 354 10.59 -20.53 -12.33
CA ALA A 354 10.33 -19.45 -13.28
C ALA A 354 11.31 -18.27 -13.13
N LEU A 355 11.61 -17.86 -11.89
CA LEU A 355 12.58 -16.79 -11.65
C LEU A 355 14.02 -17.22 -11.98
N ARG A 356 14.41 -18.48 -11.70
CA ARG A 356 15.70 -19.04 -12.13
C ARG A 356 15.83 -19.06 -13.65
N GLY A 357 14.80 -19.55 -14.35
CA GLY A 357 14.76 -19.57 -15.81
C GLY A 357 14.84 -18.18 -16.43
N ALA A 358 14.34 -17.16 -15.74
CA ALA A 358 14.45 -15.76 -16.12
C ALA A 358 15.78 -15.08 -15.69
N SER A 359 16.67 -15.79 -14.99
CA SER A 359 17.91 -15.24 -14.42
C SER A 359 17.68 -14.01 -13.52
N VAL A 360 16.66 -14.09 -12.67
CA VAL A 360 16.26 -13.02 -11.76
C VAL A 360 16.69 -13.38 -10.35
N GLU A 361 17.31 -12.44 -9.64
CA GLU A 361 17.56 -12.55 -8.20
C GLU A 361 16.30 -12.17 -7.41
N TRP A 362 15.99 -12.91 -6.34
CA TRP A 362 14.84 -12.62 -5.49
C TRP A 362 15.14 -12.77 -4.00
N GLN A 363 14.32 -12.10 -3.19
CA GLN A 363 14.26 -12.31 -1.73
C GLN A 363 13.04 -13.17 -1.39
N GLU A 364 13.18 -14.13 -0.47
CA GLU A 364 12.04 -14.88 0.05
C GLU A 364 11.47 -14.22 1.32
N LEU A 365 10.14 -14.15 1.39
CA LEU A 365 9.37 -13.61 2.51
C LEU A 365 8.50 -14.73 3.10
N SER A 366 8.96 -15.29 4.21
CA SER A 366 8.23 -16.37 4.91
C SER A 366 6.95 -15.82 5.55
N GLY A 367 5.81 -16.47 5.30
CA GLY A 367 4.53 -16.12 5.95
C GLY A 367 3.72 -15.01 5.28
N GLU A 368 4.21 -14.39 4.20
CA GLU A 368 3.58 -13.22 3.57
C GLU A 368 2.71 -13.55 2.33
N GLY A 369 2.62 -14.84 1.96
CA GLY A 369 1.83 -15.32 0.83
C GLY A 369 0.32 -15.15 1.03
N ALA A 370 -0.45 -15.20 -0.06
CA ALA A 370 -1.90 -15.18 0.04
C ALA A 370 -2.44 -16.50 0.59
N PHE A 371 -3.65 -16.51 1.14
CA PHE A 371 -4.23 -17.74 1.71
C PHE A 371 -4.43 -18.86 0.68
N TYR A 372 -4.41 -18.56 -0.63
CA TYR A 372 -4.64 -19.50 -1.72
C TYR A 372 -3.40 -19.78 -2.59
N GLY A 373 -2.21 -19.27 -2.23
CA GLY A 373 -0.96 -19.64 -2.87
C GLY A 373 0.19 -18.64 -2.65
N PRO A 374 1.39 -18.94 -3.16
CA PRO A 374 2.54 -18.03 -3.13
C PRO A 374 2.53 -17.04 -4.30
N LYS A 375 3.20 -15.88 -4.14
CA LYS A 375 3.30 -14.85 -5.17
C LYS A 375 4.70 -14.29 -5.34
N ILE A 376 5.03 -13.94 -6.57
CA ILE A 376 6.11 -13.03 -6.89
C ILE A 376 5.60 -11.60 -6.72
N GLU A 377 6.34 -10.77 -6.01
CA GLU A 377 6.07 -9.37 -5.79
C GLU A 377 7.14 -8.50 -6.45
N TYR A 378 6.70 -7.44 -7.13
CA TYR A 378 7.59 -6.45 -7.74
C TYR A 378 7.54 -5.18 -6.89
N HIS A 379 8.66 -4.91 -6.22
CA HIS A 379 8.86 -3.79 -5.32
C HIS A 379 9.66 -2.71 -6.05
N LEU A 380 9.08 -1.53 -6.18
CA LEU A 380 9.64 -0.39 -6.89
C LEU A 380 10.15 0.66 -5.91
N LYS A 381 11.36 1.15 -6.13
CA LYS A 381 11.90 2.28 -5.37
C LYS A 381 11.55 3.60 -6.05
N ASP A 382 10.94 4.52 -5.31
CA ASP A 382 10.63 5.85 -5.83
C ASP A 382 11.83 6.82 -5.79
N ALA A 383 11.62 8.05 -6.27
CA ALA A 383 12.68 9.06 -6.41
C ALA A 383 13.31 9.53 -5.09
N ILE A 384 12.69 9.20 -3.94
CA ILE A 384 13.20 9.53 -2.60
C ILE A 384 13.54 8.29 -1.78
N GLY A 385 13.54 7.12 -2.43
CA GLY A 385 14.06 5.88 -1.87
C GLY A 385 13.05 5.03 -1.10
N ARG A 386 11.75 5.34 -1.15
CA ARG A 386 10.71 4.49 -0.54
C ARG A 386 10.36 3.35 -1.48
N THR A 387 10.05 2.20 -0.90
CA THR A 387 9.72 0.98 -1.64
C THR A 387 8.22 0.76 -1.67
N TRP A 388 7.68 0.52 -2.87
CA TRP A 388 6.27 0.24 -3.11
C TRP A 388 6.11 -1.09 -3.83
N GLN A 389 5.43 -2.05 -3.20
CA GLN A 389 4.94 -3.23 -3.92
C GLN A 389 3.90 -2.77 -4.95
N LEU A 390 4.07 -3.06 -6.24
CA LEU A 390 3.05 -2.81 -7.26
C LEU A 390 2.65 -4.07 -7.99
N GLY A 391 3.60 -4.68 -8.70
CA GLY A 391 3.32 -5.88 -9.47
C GLY A 391 3.15 -7.10 -8.58
N THR A 392 2.28 -8.00 -9.02
CA THR A 392 2.10 -9.31 -8.42
C THR A 392 1.92 -10.36 -9.51
N MET A 393 2.48 -11.55 -9.28
CA MET A 393 2.20 -12.76 -10.05
C MET A 393 1.99 -13.89 -9.04
N GLN A 394 0.74 -14.32 -8.92
CA GLN A 394 0.25 -15.21 -7.86
C GLN A 394 -0.26 -16.50 -8.50
N VAL A 395 0.24 -17.64 -8.05
CA VAL A 395 -0.23 -18.95 -8.52
C VAL A 395 -1.38 -19.43 -7.65
N ASP A 396 -2.45 -19.92 -8.26
CA ASP A 396 -3.64 -20.46 -7.59
C ASP A 396 -4.06 -21.80 -8.22
N PHE A 397 -3.90 -22.87 -7.43
CA PHE A 397 -4.34 -24.24 -7.76
C PHE A 397 -5.73 -24.56 -7.19
N MET A 398 -6.33 -23.64 -6.43
CA MET A 398 -7.49 -23.89 -5.59
C MET A 398 -8.78 -23.36 -6.22
N MET A 399 -8.80 -22.09 -6.63
CA MET A 399 -10.03 -21.46 -7.13
C MET A 399 -10.60 -22.13 -8.40
N PRO A 400 -9.79 -22.55 -9.39
CA PRO A 400 -10.31 -23.26 -10.57
C PRO A 400 -11.14 -24.50 -10.20
N GLY A 401 -10.62 -25.37 -9.32
CA GLY A 401 -11.34 -26.54 -8.85
C GLY A 401 -12.60 -26.20 -8.04
N ARG A 402 -12.52 -25.18 -7.16
CA ARG A 402 -13.67 -24.75 -6.33
C ARG A 402 -14.83 -24.17 -7.13
N LEU A 403 -14.53 -23.53 -8.27
CA LEU A 403 -15.52 -22.87 -9.13
C LEU A 403 -15.83 -23.65 -10.41
N GLY A 404 -15.29 -24.86 -10.57
CA GLY A 404 -15.61 -25.77 -11.66
C GLY A 404 -14.99 -25.39 -13.02
N ALA A 405 -13.86 -24.68 -13.02
CA ALA A 405 -13.09 -24.44 -14.24
C ALA A 405 -12.42 -25.74 -14.68
N GLU A 406 -12.70 -26.18 -15.90
CA GLU A 406 -12.20 -27.44 -16.47
C GLU A 406 -11.76 -27.26 -17.92
N TYR A 407 -10.77 -28.06 -18.34
CA TYR A 407 -10.37 -28.26 -19.74
C TYR A 407 -10.19 -29.75 -20.03
N VAL A 408 -10.15 -30.11 -21.32
CA VAL A 408 -9.91 -31.48 -21.78
C VAL A 408 -8.44 -31.65 -22.17
N ASP A 409 -7.75 -32.58 -21.52
CA ASP A 409 -6.33 -32.88 -21.76
C ASP A 409 -6.10 -33.74 -23.02
N GLU A 410 -4.82 -34.03 -23.33
CA GLU A 410 -4.41 -34.83 -24.49
C GLU A 410 -4.97 -36.27 -24.48
N HIS A 411 -5.39 -36.75 -23.31
CA HIS A 411 -5.96 -38.08 -23.09
C HIS A 411 -7.49 -38.04 -22.96
N SER A 412 -8.13 -36.94 -23.36
CA SER A 412 -9.59 -36.75 -23.26
C SER A 412 -10.13 -36.80 -21.83
N GLN A 413 -9.29 -36.52 -20.82
CA GLN A 413 -9.71 -36.43 -19.44
C GLN A 413 -9.98 -34.97 -19.06
N ARG A 414 -10.97 -34.77 -18.19
CA ARG A 414 -11.24 -33.44 -17.64
C ARG A 414 -10.25 -33.13 -16.53
N ARG A 415 -9.62 -31.98 -16.65
CA ARG A 415 -8.61 -31.46 -15.70
C ARG A 415 -8.97 -30.04 -15.30
N HIS A 416 -8.53 -29.63 -14.13
CA HIS A 416 -8.62 -28.23 -13.73
C HIS A 416 -7.38 -27.48 -14.20
N PRO A 417 -7.52 -26.30 -14.84
CA PRO A 417 -6.38 -25.47 -15.15
C PRO A 417 -5.81 -24.85 -13.86
N VAL A 418 -4.55 -24.46 -13.91
CA VAL A 418 -3.96 -23.55 -12.93
C VAL A 418 -4.36 -22.13 -13.30
N MET A 419 -4.63 -21.29 -12.31
CA MET A 419 -4.91 -19.88 -12.52
C MET A 419 -3.77 -19.01 -11.99
N LEU A 420 -3.27 -18.12 -12.82
CA LEU A 420 -2.27 -17.12 -12.45
C LEU A 420 -2.94 -15.76 -12.35
N HIS A 421 -2.98 -15.19 -11.14
CA HIS A 421 -3.46 -13.83 -10.92
C HIS A 421 -2.31 -12.86 -11.08
N ARG A 422 -2.52 -11.78 -11.83
CA ARG A 422 -1.47 -10.81 -12.06
C ARG A 422 -1.98 -9.39 -12.17
N ALA A 423 -1.14 -8.47 -11.73
CA ALA A 423 -1.24 -7.04 -12.00
C ALA A 423 0.19 -6.50 -12.16
N ILE A 424 0.41 -5.56 -13.07
CA ILE A 424 1.72 -4.92 -13.26
C ILE A 424 1.76 -3.61 -12.48
N VAL A 425 0.78 -2.73 -12.72
CA VAL A 425 0.71 -1.43 -12.04
C VAL A 425 -0.11 -1.48 -10.75
N GLY A 426 -0.86 -2.57 -10.52
CA GLY A 426 -1.68 -2.73 -9.33
C GLY A 426 -2.92 -1.85 -9.42
N SER A 427 -3.34 -1.25 -8.31
CA SER A 427 -4.42 -0.26 -8.33
C SER A 427 -3.96 1.00 -9.07
N MET A 428 -4.77 1.45 -10.02
CA MET A 428 -4.56 2.67 -10.80
C MET A 428 -4.49 3.90 -9.89
N GLU A 429 -5.33 3.96 -8.86
CA GLU A 429 -5.31 5.00 -7.84
C GLU A 429 -3.94 5.07 -7.17
N ARG A 430 -3.48 3.92 -6.65
CA ARG A 430 -2.20 3.84 -5.95
C ARG A 430 -1.02 4.14 -6.88
N PHE A 431 -1.05 3.60 -8.10
CA PHE A 431 -0.01 3.82 -9.09
C PHE A 431 0.10 5.30 -9.50
N ILE A 432 -1.02 5.97 -9.76
CA ILE A 432 -1.05 7.41 -10.05
C ILE A 432 -0.57 8.21 -8.84
N GLY A 433 -0.92 7.81 -7.62
CA GLY A 433 -0.36 8.36 -6.39
C GLY A 433 1.16 8.32 -6.41
N ILE A 434 1.74 7.13 -6.63
CA ILE A 434 3.20 6.96 -6.70
C ILE A 434 3.83 7.77 -7.85
N LEU A 435 3.19 7.84 -9.03
CA LEU A 435 3.67 8.66 -10.14
C LEU A 435 3.70 10.16 -9.79
N ILE A 436 2.69 10.66 -9.07
CA ILE A 436 2.66 12.04 -8.59
C ILE A 436 3.88 12.30 -7.68
N GLU A 437 4.14 11.43 -6.70
CA GLU A 437 5.23 11.61 -5.72
C GLU A 437 6.61 11.43 -6.36
N HIS A 438 6.75 10.42 -7.23
CA HIS A 438 7.97 10.12 -7.97
C HIS A 438 8.40 11.32 -8.83
N HIS A 439 7.46 11.94 -9.56
CA HIS A 439 7.73 13.10 -10.41
C HIS A 439 7.58 14.45 -9.71
N ALA A 440 7.22 14.49 -8.41
CA ALA A 440 6.89 15.73 -7.70
C ALA A 440 5.84 16.60 -8.45
N GLY A 441 4.89 15.97 -9.13
CA GLY A 441 3.87 16.63 -9.97
C GLY A 441 4.35 17.12 -11.35
N ALA A 442 5.66 17.03 -11.65
CA ALA A 442 6.25 17.40 -12.93
C ALA A 442 6.29 16.18 -13.88
N PHE A 443 5.11 15.76 -14.35
CA PHE A 443 4.98 14.57 -15.20
C PHE A 443 5.76 14.65 -16.51
N PRO A 444 6.27 13.51 -17.03
CA PRO A 444 6.74 13.41 -18.40
C PRO A 444 5.67 13.87 -19.40
N VAL A 445 6.10 14.43 -20.54
CA VAL A 445 5.20 15.06 -21.53
C VAL A 445 4.06 14.13 -21.97
N TRP A 446 4.32 12.84 -22.14
CA TRP A 446 3.30 11.87 -22.57
C TRP A 446 2.22 11.62 -21.51
N LEU A 447 2.55 11.79 -20.23
CA LEU A 447 1.67 11.57 -19.09
C LEU A 447 0.99 12.87 -18.61
N ALA A 448 1.61 14.03 -18.86
CA ALA A 448 1.14 15.31 -18.38
C ALA A 448 -0.31 15.62 -18.82
N PRO A 449 -1.19 16.06 -17.90
CA PRO A 449 -2.60 16.32 -18.21
C PRO A 449 -2.79 17.52 -19.14
N VAL A 450 -1.91 18.51 -19.05
CA VAL A 450 -1.79 19.62 -20.00
C VAL A 450 -0.37 19.58 -20.55
N GLN A 451 -0.23 19.31 -21.84
CA GLN A 451 1.07 19.07 -22.46
C GLN A 451 1.69 20.35 -23.03
N ALA A 452 0.85 21.30 -23.43
CA ALA A 452 1.27 22.60 -23.92
C ALA A 452 0.23 23.67 -23.60
N VAL A 453 0.70 24.88 -23.28
CA VAL A 453 -0.13 26.07 -23.12
C VAL A 453 0.36 27.12 -24.10
N VAL A 454 -0.55 27.61 -24.95
CA VAL A 454 -0.24 28.71 -25.87
C VAL A 454 -0.67 30.02 -25.22
N LEU A 455 0.29 30.94 -25.08
CA LEU A 455 0.10 32.26 -24.51
C LEU A 455 0.20 33.32 -25.60
N ASN A 456 -0.65 34.33 -25.54
CA ASN A 456 -0.56 35.53 -26.37
C ASN A 456 -0.06 36.73 -25.55
N ILE A 457 0.79 37.56 -26.15
CA ILE A 457 1.29 38.79 -25.52
C ILE A 457 0.25 39.91 -25.58
N THR A 458 -0.50 39.99 -26.69
CA THR A 458 -1.51 41.01 -26.96
C THR A 458 -2.81 40.37 -27.44
N ASP A 459 -3.93 41.07 -27.27
CA ASP A 459 -5.25 40.57 -27.71
C ASP A 459 -5.34 40.38 -29.23
N ALA A 460 -4.55 41.12 -30.01
CA ALA A 460 -4.45 40.95 -31.46
C ALA A 460 -4.00 39.52 -31.85
N HIS A 461 -3.20 38.85 -31.02
CA HIS A 461 -2.74 37.49 -31.27
C HIS A 461 -3.72 36.41 -30.79
N ALA A 462 -4.83 36.76 -30.15
CA ALA A 462 -5.75 35.80 -29.54
C ALA A 462 -6.32 34.80 -30.57
N GLY A 463 -6.73 35.29 -31.75
CA GLY A 463 -7.24 34.44 -32.83
C GLY A 463 -6.20 33.43 -33.32
N TYR A 464 -4.95 33.86 -33.51
CA TYR A 464 -3.84 32.98 -33.91
C TYR A 464 -3.49 31.95 -32.83
N ALA A 465 -3.44 32.37 -31.57
CA ALA A 465 -3.12 31.50 -30.45
C ALA A 465 -4.20 30.43 -30.21
N ALA A 466 -5.49 30.82 -30.30
CA ALA A 466 -6.60 29.89 -30.23
C ALA A 466 -6.56 28.88 -31.39
N GLY A 467 -6.36 29.35 -32.63
CA GLY A 467 -6.21 28.48 -33.81
C GLY A 467 -5.04 27.50 -33.67
N SER A 468 -3.90 27.96 -33.14
CA SER A 468 -2.71 27.13 -32.91
C SER A 468 -2.94 26.08 -31.83
N ALA A 469 -3.64 26.42 -30.74
CA ALA A 469 -4.00 25.47 -29.69
C ALA A 469 -4.94 24.37 -30.21
N SER A 470 -5.96 24.73 -30.98
CA SER A 470 -6.88 23.79 -31.62
C SER A 470 -6.18 22.89 -32.65
N ALA A 471 -5.34 23.45 -33.51
CA ALA A 471 -4.57 22.69 -34.49
C ALA A 471 -3.59 21.72 -33.82
N GLY A 472 -2.92 22.15 -32.75
CA GLY A 472 -2.03 21.30 -31.96
C GLY A 472 -2.75 20.13 -31.29
N ALA A 473 -3.96 20.36 -30.78
CA ALA A 473 -4.79 19.30 -30.21
C ALA A 473 -5.24 18.28 -31.27
N ALA A 474 -5.67 18.76 -32.44
CA ALA A 474 -6.16 17.92 -33.53
C ALA A 474 -5.06 17.12 -34.26
N ARG A 475 -3.87 17.71 -34.50
CA ARG A 475 -2.80 17.05 -35.28
C ARG A 475 -1.99 16.01 -34.53
N PHE A 476 -1.89 16.13 -33.21
CA PHE A 476 -0.99 15.29 -32.42
C PHE A 476 -1.70 14.46 -31.34
N SER A 477 -3.04 14.45 -31.33
CA SER A 477 -3.84 13.96 -30.18
C SER A 477 -3.30 14.51 -28.84
N ARG A 478 -2.83 15.76 -28.86
CA ARG A 478 -2.20 16.42 -27.71
C ARG A 478 -3.24 17.14 -26.87
N ARG A 479 -3.04 17.15 -25.56
CA ARG A 479 -3.85 17.93 -24.62
C ARG A 479 -3.30 19.34 -24.50
N GLY A 480 -3.65 20.19 -25.47
CA GLY A 480 -3.30 21.62 -25.48
C GLY A 480 -4.37 22.50 -24.81
N ARG A 481 -3.97 23.59 -24.16
CA ARG A 481 -4.89 24.60 -23.62
C ARG A 481 -4.49 26.00 -24.09
N PHE A 482 -5.46 26.82 -24.47
CA PHE A 482 -5.26 28.26 -24.68
C PHE A 482 -5.47 29.00 -23.35
N ALA A 483 -4.58 29.95 -23.03
CA ALA A 483 -4.74 30.83 -21.88
C ALA A 483 -4.45 32.27 -22.30
N GLN A 484 -5.47 33.13 -22.20
CA GLN A 484 -5.34 34.57 -22.41
C GLN A 484 -4.81 35.21 -21.12
N ARG A 485 -3.76 36.02 -21.22
CA ARG A 485 -3.26 36.79 -20.08
C ARG A 485 -4.30 37.83 -19.72
N LYS A 486 -5.02 37.68 -18.60
CA LYS A 486 -5.83 38.77 -18.05
C LYS A 486 -4.87 39.88 -17.62
N SER A 487 -4.96 41.04 -18.25
CA SER A 487 -4.25 42.24 -17.84
C SER A 487 -4.71 42.65 -16.44
N GLY A 488 -3.86 42.43 -15.44
CA GLY A 488 -4.06 42.84 -14.06
C GLY A 488 -2.75 42.65 -13.31
N LEU A 489 -1.94 43.71 -13.31
CA LEU A 489 -0.93 43.97 -12.28
C LEU A 489 -1.62 44.18 -10.94
#